data_AF-D9VV42-F1
#
_entry.id   AF-D9VV42-F1
#
_cell.length_a   1.000
_cell.length_b   1.000
_cell.length_c   1.000
_cell.angle_alpha   90.00
_cell.angle_beta   90.00
_cell.angle_gamma   90.00
#
_symmetry.space_group_name_H-M   'P 1'
#
loop_
_entity.id
_entity.type
_entity.pdbx_description
1 polymer ?
#
loop_
_entity_poly.entity_id
_entity_poly.type
_entity_poly.pdbx_seq_one_letter_code
_entity_poly.pdbx_strand_id
1 'polypeptide(L)'
;MVTAPAAFADGPKPSAQDQRNQDKGKDDHKKKAVQFPHGLRQFTSDNTFTVPAGVTTVFVQAWGAGGGGGGGGGASATSLGGAGGGGCAGGFTWCALTVRPLADYGVDIGDGGSAGGGGAAGTAGTSGNPGDPTTVVATATNTTLATATGGGGGGGGGGGTTTAGAGGAGGAGGNGSCTTSSVNRAGAPGTPGGAGTAVGQGGAPADGIVQLPPGAAEGGDGGAGGSAPGQAGSPGQTGGSGYVVIWW
;
A
#
# COMPACT_ATOMS: atom_id res chain seq x y z
N MET A 1 60.10 -57.30 -64.35
CA MET A 1 58.65 -57.14 -64.11
C MET A 1 58.47 -55.99 -63.14
N VAL A 2 57.56 -55.04 -63.44
CA VAL A 2 56.76 -54.22 -62.46
C VAL A 2 57.57 -53.34 -61.46
N THR A 3 57.39 -52.02 -61.27
CA THR A 3 56.67 -50.89 -61.91
C THR A 3 57.26 -49.58 -61.34
N ALA A 4 56.98 -48.44 -61.98
CA ALA A 4 57.04 -47.08 -61.39
C ALA A 4 55.68 -46.38 -61.68
N PRO A 5 55.40 -45.13 -61.23
CA PRO A 5 56.10 -44.23 -60.30
C PRO A 5 55.32 -44.19 -58.94
N ALA A 6 55.31 -43.17 -58.05
CA ALA A 6 55.83 -41.79 -58.02
C ALA A 6 56.12 -41.33 -56.56
N ALA A 7 56.45 -40.03 -56.39
CA ALA A 7 56.61 -39.36 -55.09
C ALA A 7 55.66 -38.17 -54.93
N PHE A 8 55.34 -37.78 -53.69
CA PHE A 8 54.88 -36.44 -53.34
C PHE A 8 55.53 -35.97 -52.03
N ALA A 9 55.76 -34.66 -51.91
CA ALA A 9 56.70 -34.07 -50.98
C ALA A 9 56.18 -33.90 -49.55
N ASP A 10 57.12 -33.79 -48.60
CA ASP A 10 56.89 -33.19 -47.28
C ASP A 10 56.22 -31.83 -47.45
N GLY A 11 55.03 -31.67 -46.87
CA GLY A 11 54.37 -30.37 -46.79
C GLY A 11 55.14 -29.43 -45.86
N PRO A 12 55.19 -28.11 -46.15
CA PRO A 12 55.87 -27.16 -45.28
C PRO A 12 55.23 -27.16 -43.89
N LYS A 13 56.07 -27.21 -42.83
CA LYS A 13 55.61 -27.01 -41.46
C LYS A 13 54.86 -25.66 -41.37
N PRO A 14 53.68 -25.61 -40.72
CA PRO A 14 52.91 -24.38 -40.61
C PRO A 14 53.74 -23.30 -39.92
N SER A 15 53.63 -22.08 -40.44
CA SER A 15 54.43 -20.96 -39.98
C SER A 15 53.99 -20.53 -38.57
N ALA A 16 54.87 -19.83 -37.84
CA ALA A 16 54.51 -19.18 -36.58
C ALA A 16 53.49 -18.02 -36.72
N GLN A 17 52.87 -17.83 -37.90
CA GLN A 17 51.71 -16.97 -38.09
C GLN A 17 50.39 -17.76 -38.03
N ASP A 18 50.35 -19.02 -38.46
CA ASP A 18 49.14 -19.85 -38.43
C ASP A 18 48.69 -20.21 -37.01
N GLN A 19 49.66 -20.45 -36.11
CA GLN A 19 49.38 -20.66 -34.69
C GLN A 19 48.84 -19.39 -33.98
N ARG A 20 49.05 -18.19 -34.53
CA ARG A 20 48.53 -16.92 -33.95
C ARG A 20 47.07 -16.61 -34.32
N ASN A 21 46.47 -17.38 -35.23
CA ASN A 21 45.06 -17.23 -35.61
C ASN A 21 44.14 -18.32 -35.03
N GLN A 22 44.66 -19.43 -34.51
CA GLN A 22 43.84 -20.47 -33.85
C GLN A 22 43.59 -20.18 -32.36
N ASP A 23 44.48 -19.44 -31.70
CA ASP A 23 44.39 -19.14 -30.26
C ASP A 23 43.56 -17.87 -29.93
N LYS A 24 42.85 -17.31 -30.92
CA LYS A 24 41.95 -16.14 -30.76
C LYS A 24 40.46 -16.50 -30.72
N GLY A 25 40.14 -17.79 -30.66
CA GLY A 25 38.77 -18.30 -30.71
C GLY A 25 38.18 -18.73 -29.35
N LYS A 26 38.90 -18.52 -28.24
CA LYS A 26 38.52 -19.07 -26.94
C LYS A 26 38.76 -18.15 -25.74
N ASP A 27 38.76 -16.84 -25.96
CA ASP A 27 38.36 -15.93 -24.89
C ASP A 27 36.91 -16.24 -24.55
N ASP A 28 36.67 -16.67 -23.30
CA ASP A 28 35.36 -17.03 -22.77
C ASP A 28 34.46 -15.79 -22.61
N HIS A 29 34.14 -15.15 -23.72
CA HIS A 29 32.92 -14.37 -23.92
C HIS A 29 31.68 -15.30 -23.92
N LYS A 30 31.57 -16.14 -22.88
CA LYS A 30 30.32 -16.15 -22.12
C LYS A 30 30.07 -14.69 -21.76
N LYS A 31 29.36 -13.98 -22.65
CA LYS A 31 28.68 -12.73 -22.34
C LYS A 31 27.86 -13.09 -21.10
N LYS A 32 28.39 -12.75 -19.93
CA LYS A 32 27.75 -13.02 -18.64
C LYS A 32 26.42 -12.32 -18.78
N ALA A 33 25.36 -13.11 -18.99
CA ALA A 33 24.05 -12.56 -19.36
C ALA A 33 23.78 -11.45 -18.37
N VAL A 34 23.42 -10.26 -18.85
CA VAL A 34 23.11 -9.13 -17.98
C VAL A 34 21.85 -9.55 -17.25
N GLN A 35 22.05 -10.21 -16.12
CA GLN A 35 21.05 -10.59 -15.15
C GLN A 35 20.62 -9.27 -14.56
N PHE A 36 19.62 -8.66 -15.20
CA PHE A 36 18.83 -7.62 -14.55
C PHE A 36 18.34 -8.27 -13.26
N PRO A 37 18.83 -7.82 -12.09
CA PRO A 37 18.37 -8.40 -10.83
C PRO A 37 16.88 -8.09 -10.78
N HIS A 38 16.06 -9.11 -10.59
CA HIS A 38 14.64 -8.96 -10.39
C HIS A 38 14.33 -9.27 -8.93
N GLY A 39 13.30 -8.64 -8.38
CA GLY A 39 12.97 -8.83 -6.97
C GLY A 39 11.73 -8.08 -6.54
N LEU A 40 11.30 -8.38 -5.32
CA LEU A 40 10.14 -7.77 -4.69
C LEU A 40 10.46 -7.50 -3.21
N ARG A 41 10.04 -6.34 -2.72
CA ARG A 41 10.13 -5.95 -1.32
C ARG A 41 8.81 -5.35 -0.86
N GLN A 42 8.37 -5.75 0.33
CA GLN A 42 7.14 -5.29 0.98
C GLN A 42 7.50 -4.42 2.18
N PHE A 43 6.64 -3.46 2.51
CA PHE A 43 6.82 -2.54 3.61
C PHE A 43 5.49 -2.41 4.38
N THR A 44 5.51 -2.80 5.65
CA THR A 44 4.41 -2.69 6.62
C THR A 44 4.74 -1.71 7.77
N SER A 45 5.89 -1.04 7.65
CA SER A 45 6.40 0.01 8.54
C SER A 45 7.44 0.82 7.77
N ASP A 46 7.78 1.99 8.28
CA ASP A 46 8.79 2.87 7.68
C ASP A 46 10.13 2.18 7.42
N ASN A 47 10.73 2.50 6.27
CA ASN A 47 12.04 2.00 5.91
C ASN A 47 12.65 2.75 4.72
N THR A 48 13.86 2.37 4.35
CA THR A 48 14.52 2.83 3.12
C THR A 48 14.59 1.72 2.09
N PHE A 49 14.19 2.01 0.85
CA PHE A 49 14.44 1.19 -0.33
C PHE A 49 15.71 1.64 -1.05
N THR A 50 16.78 0.86 -0.93
CA THR A 50 18.00 1.03 -1.73
C THR A 50 17.86 0.28 -3.05
N VAL A 51 17.98 0.99 -4.17
CA VAL A 51 17.83 0.42 -5.52
C VAL A 51 19.01 -0.50 -5.85
N PRO A 52 18.80 -1.76 -6.27
CA PRO A 52 19.89 -2.65 -6.66
C PRO A 52 20.71 -2.15 -7.85
N ALA A 53 21.96 -2.62 -7.95
CA ALA A 53 22.85 -2.26 -9.06
C ALA A 53 22.24 -2.65 -10.42
N GLY A 54 22.22 -1.71 -11.37
CA GLY A 54 21.68 -1.91 -12.71
C GLY A 54 20.17 -1.72 -12.86
N VAL A 55 19.42 -1.46 -11.78
CA VAL A 55 17.98 -1.18 -11.82
C VAL A 55 17.74 0.31 -12.05
N THR A 56 17.02 0.65 -13.14
CA THR A 56 16.67 2.04 -13.49
C THR A 56 15.16 2.32 -13.46
N THR A 57 14.34 1.29 -13.26
CA THR A 57 12.88 1.39 -13.21
C THR A 57 12.40 0.44 -12.12
N VAL A 58 11.47 0.89 -11.28
CA VAL A 58 10.73 0.03 -10.34
C VAL A 58 9.24 0.24 -10.53
N PHE A 59 8.46 -0.76 -10.17
CA PHE A 59 7.01 -0.67 -10.05
C PHE A 59 6.64 -0.59 -8.57
N VAL A 60 5.74 0.31 -8.22
CA VAL A 60 5.30 0.56 -6.85
C VAL A 60 3.79 0.46 -6.78
N GLN A 61 3.27 -0.41 -5.91
CA GLN A 61 1.89 -0.30 -5.41
C GLN A 61 1.94 0.24 -3.99
N ALA A 62 1.15 1.27 -3.72
CA ALA A 62 1.04 1.88 -2.40
C ALA A 62 -0.44 2.06 -2.03
N TRP A 63 -0.74 1.81 -0.76
CA TRP A 63 -2.04 2.01 -0.14
C TRP A 63 -1.88 2.92 1.06
N GLY A 64 -2.72 3.96 1.16
CA GLY A 64 -2.79 4.81 2.34
C GLY A 64 -3.40 4.08 3.53
N ALA A 65 -3.30 4.64 4.72
CA ALA A 65 -3.95 4.05 5.88
C ALA A 65 -5.48 4.23 5.84
N GLY A 66 -6.22 3.32 6.46
CA GLY A 66 -7.65 3.51 6.68
C GLY A 66 -7.94 4.51 7.80
N GLY A 67 -9.09 5.18 7.73
CA GLY A 67 -9.57 6.05 8.80
C GLY A 67 -10.26 5.28 9.92
N GLY A 68 -10.26 5.81 11.13
CA GLY A 68 -10.94 5.21 12.28
C GLY A 68 -12.45 5.42 12.24
N GLY A 69 -13.21 4.46 12.77
CA GLY A 69 -14.66 4.56 12.92
C GLY A 69 -15.07 5.50 14.05
N GLY A 70 -16.21 6.16 13.91
CA GLY A 70 -16.76 7.05 14.94
C GLY A 70 -17.35 6.27 16.11
N GLY A 71 -17.34 6.84 17.32
CA GLY A 71 -17.98 6.27 18.50
C GLY A 71 -19.51 6.42 18.46
N GLY A 72 -20.24 5.47 19.06
CA GLY A 72 -21.69 5.56 19.22
C GLY A 72 -22.07 6.58 20.29
N GLY A 73 -23.23 7.22 20.15
CA GLY A 73 -23.81 8.08 21.18
C GLY A 73 -24.43 7.29 22.32
N GLY A 74 -24.52 7.87 23.52
CA GLY A 74 -25.18 7.26 24.66
C GLY A 74 -26.70 7.43 24.62
N ALA A 75 -27.41 6.47 25.21
CA ALA A 75 -28.86 6.52 25.40
C ALA A 75 -29.26 7.54 26.47
N SER A 76 -30.42 8.17 26.31
CA SER A 76 -31.06 8.93 27.40
C SER A 76 -31.81 7.98 28.34
N ALA A 77 -32.60 8.52 29.27
CA ALA A 77 -33.55 7.72 30.04
C ALA A 77 -34.73 7.18 29.19
N THR A 78 -34.97 7.74 28.00
CA THR A 78 -36.18 7.53 27.20
C THR A 78 -35.94 7.12 25.75
N SER A 79 -34.70 7.18 25.24
CA SER A 79 -34.38 6.83 23.86
C SER A 79 -32.94 6.32 23.67
N LEU A 80 -32.72 5.62 22.56
CA LEU A 80 -31.44 5.02 22.20
C LEU A 80 -30.45 6.07 21.67
N GLY A 81 -29.15 5.81 21.82
CA GLY A 81 -28.13 6.54 21.07
C GLY A 81 -28.10 6.13 19.59
N GLY A 82 -27.52 6.96 18.74
CA GLY A 82 -27.16 6.59 17.37
C GLY A 82 -25.81 5.87 17.34
N ALA A 83 -25.63 4.92 16.42
CA ALA A 83 -24.33 4.30 16.19
C ALA A 83 -23.38 5.26 15.45
N GLY A 84 -22.07 5.07 15.62
CA GLY A 84 -21.06 5.76 14.82
C GLY A 84 -21.00 5.26 13.38
N GLY A 85 -20.56 6.11 12.47
CA GLY A 85 -20.25 5.75 11.09
C GLY A 85 -18.88 5.08 10.96
N GLY A 86 -18.70 4.27 9.92
CA GLY A 86 -17.42 3.65 9.62
C GLY A 86 -16.41 4.64 9.03
N GLY A 87 -15.13 4.42 9.33
CA GLY A 87 -14.02 5.04 8.61
C GLY A 87 -13.82 4.40 7.24
N CYS A 88 -13.02 5.03 6.40
CA CYS A 88 -12.83 4.61 5.01
C CYS A 88 -11.54 3.84 4.82
N ALA A 89 -11.43 3.14 3.70
CA ALA A 89 -10.13 2.69 3.25
C ALA A 89 -9.23 3.85 2.79
N GLY A 90 -7.93 3.61 2.89
CA GLY A 90 -6.93 4.44 2.23
C GLY A 90 -7.02 4.37 0.70
N GLY A 91 -6.48 5.38 0.05
CA GLY A 91 -6.35 5.43 -1.40
C GLY A 91 -5.35 4.39 -1.92
N PHE A 92 -5.41 4.10 -3.21
CA PHE A 92 -4.47 3.22 -3.91
C PHE A 92 -3.81 3.93 -5.08
N THR A 93 -2.49 3.75 -5.23
CA THR A 93 -1.76 4.11 -6.44
C THR A 93 -0.85 2.97 -6.90
N TRP A 94 -0.77 2.77 -8.22
CA TRP A 94 0.21 1.90 -8.87
C TRP A 94 0.94 2.66 -9.96
N CYS A 95 2.28 2.70 -9.87
CA CYS A 95 3.14 3.57 -10.67
C CYS A 95 4.39 2.85 -11.15
N ALA A 96 4.89 3.24 -12.33
CA ALA A 96 6.24 2.91 -12.77
C ALA A 96 7.15 4.12 -12.51
N LEU A 97 8.12 3.98 -11.62
CA LEU A 97 9.03 5.04 -11.22
C LEU A 97 10.40 4.84 -11.86
N THR A 98 10.92 5.87 -12.52
CA THR A 98 12.33 5.93 -12.93
C THR A 98 13.19 6.15 -11.68
N VAL A 99 14.18 5.29 -11.48
CA VAL A 99 15.06 5.32 -10.30
C VAL A 99 16.53 5.35 -10.70
N ARG A 100 17.38 5.80 -9.78
CA ARG A 100 18.84 5.75 -9.93
C ARG A 100 19.39 4.48 -9.25
N PRO A 101 20.20 3.64 -9.93
CA PRO A 101 20.88 2.51 -9.29
C PRO A 101 21.66 2.95 -8.05
N LEU A 102 21.61 2.14 -6.99
CA LEU A 102 22.28 2.40 -5.70
C LEU A 102 21.86 3.71 -5.01
N ALA A 103 20.70 4.28 -5.36
CA ALA A 103 20.11 5.40 -4.63
C ALA A 103 19.05 4.91 -3.63
N ASP A 104 18.87 5.70 -2.58
CA ASP A 104 17.92 5.44 -1.50
C ASP A 104 16.62 6.23 -1.68
N TYR A 105 15.50 5.54 -1.44
CA TYR A 105 14.16 6.08 -1.47
C TYR A 105 13.49 5.80 -0.12
N GLY A 106 13.02 6.84 0.56
CA GLY A 106 12.23 6.69 1.77
C GLY A 106 10.88 6.06 1.44
N VAL A 107 10.47 5.08 2.24
CA VAL A 107 9.14 4.50 2.25
C VAL A 107 8.55 4.77 3.62
N ASP A 108 7.51 5.59 3.62
CA ASP A 108 6.82 6.12 4.79
C ASP A 108 5.41 5.51 4.80
N ILE A 109 5.09 4.73 5.83
CA ILE A 109 3.87 3.93 5.92
C ILE A 109 2.91 4.63 6.87
N GLY A 110 1.84 5.17 6.31
CA GLY A 110 0.83 5.89 7.07
C GLY A 110 0.22 5.03 8.18
N ASP A 111 0.04 5.64 9.35
CA ASP A 111 -0.64 5.01 10.48
C ASP A 111 -2.17 5.04 10.35
N GLY A 112 -2.80 4.00 10.88
CA GLY A 112 -4.26 3.85 10.91
C GLY A 112 -4.94 4.91 11.76
N GLY A 113 -6.05 5.47 11.25
CA GLY A 113 -6.81 6.50 11.92
C GLY A 113 -7.37 6.03 13.27
N SER A 114 -7.22 6.85 14.32
CA SER A 114 -7.68 6.52 15.67
C SER A 114 -9.21 6.39 15.76
N ALA A 115 -9.69 5.45 16.57
CA ALA A 115 -11.12 5.28 16.84
C ALA A 115 -11.74 6.49 17.56
N GLY A 116 -12.99 6.79 17.24
CA GLY A 116 -13.82 7.72 18.01
C GLY A 116 -14.30 7.09 19.32
N GLY A 117 -14.18 7.81 20.43
CA GLY A 117 -14.72 7.42 21.73
C GLY A 117 -16.24 7.51 21.79
N GLY A 118 -16.87 6.55 22.49
CA GLY A 118 -18.32 6.51 22.70
C GLY A 118 -18.83 7.61 23.63
N GLY A 119 -20.07 8.04 23.43
CA GLY A 119 -20.73 9.06 24.23
C GLY A 119 -21.24 8.53 25.57
N ALA A 120 -21.15 9.36 26.62
CA ALA A 120 -21.87 9.13 27.87
C ALA A 120 -23.40 9.20 27.66
N ALA A 121 -24.17 8.82 28.68
CA ALA A 121 -25.64 8.85 28.64
C ALA A 121 -26.20 10.18 28.10
N GLY A 122 -26.99 10.12 27.04
CA GLY A 122 -27.60 11.27 26.36
C GLY A 122 -26.64 12.17 25.57
N THR A 123 -25.34 11.84 25.48
CA THR A 123 -24.36 12.63 24.71
C THR A 123 -23.96 11.93 23.41
N ALA A 124 -23.52 12.71 22.42
CA ALA A 124 -22.96 12.16 21.20
C ALA A 124 -21.63 11.44 21.46
N GLY A 125 -21.31 10.47 20.61
CA GLY A 125 -19.96 9.94 20.45
C GLY A 125 -19.08 10.91 19.66
N THR A 126 -17.78 10.66 19.67
CA THR A 126 -16.79 11.45 18.91
C THR A 126 -16.48 10.79 17.57
N SER A 127 -16.09 11.59 16.57
CA SER A 127 -15.63 11.06 15.28
C SER A 127 -14.30 10.33 15.44
N GLY A 128 -14.04 9.36 14.56
CA GLY A 128 -12.71 8.82 14.36
C GLY A 128 -11.81 9.79 13.59
N ASN A 129 -10.51 9.58 13.67
CA ASN A 129 -9.52 10.37 12.92
C ASN A 129 -9.33 9.79 11.51
N PRO A 130 -8.95 10.63 10.52
CA PRO A 130 -8.39 10.13 9.26
C PRO A 130 -7.15 9.27 9.51
N GLY A 131 -6.87 8.35 8.57
CA GLY A 131 -5.58 7.68 8.48
C GLY A 131 -4.54 8.55 7.79
N ASP A 132 -3.27 8.28 8.03
CA ASP A 132 -2.16 9.03 7.44
C ASP A 132 -1.82 8.57 6.00
N PRO A 133 -1.23 9.46 5.18
CA PRO A 133 -0.77 9.10 3.84
C PRO A 133 0.40 8.13 3.90
N THR A 134 0.47 7.23 2.93
CA THR A 134 1.65 6.41 2.65
C THR A 134 2.40 7.00 1.46
N THR A 135 3.71 7.20 1.59
CA THR A 135 4.51 7.89 0.58
C THR A 135 5.81 7.17 0.20
N VAL A 136 6.25 7.40 -1.04
CA VAL A 136 7.60 7.04 -1.49
C VAL A 136 8.32 8.30 -1.94
N VAL A 137 9.48 8.57 -1.33
CA VAL A 137 10.22 9.83 -1.46
C VAL A 137 11.61 9.57 -2.01
N ALA A 138 12.03 10.32 -3.02
CA ALA A 138 13.42 10.37 -3.46
C ALA A 138 14.26 11.13 -2.43
N THR A 139 14.96 10.40 -1.54
CA THR A 139 15.65 10.96 -0.37
C THR A 139 16.68 12.04 -0.74
N ALA A 140 17.37 11.86 -1.87
CA ALA A 140 18.39 12.79 -2.35
C ALA A 140 17.85 14.18 -2.78
N THR A 141 16.56 14.30 -3.08
CA THR A 141 15.92 15.55 -3.53
C THR A 141 14.69 15.94 -2.68
N ASN A 142 14.42 15.17 -1.62
CA ASN A 142 13.20 15.26 -0.80
C ASN A 142 11.91 15.40 -1.63
N THR A 143 11.81 14.62 -2.72
CA THR A 143 10.70 14.70 -3.68
C THR A 143 9.79 13.50 -3.54
N THR A 144 8.53 13.71 -3.14
CA THR A 144 7.52 12.65 -3.13
C THR A 144 7.21 12.20 -4.56
N LEU A 145 7.38 10.91 -4.82
CA LEU A 145 7.17 10.29 -6.13
C LEU A 145 5.82 9.58 -6.23
N ALA A 146 5.37 9.00 -5.12
CA ALA A 146 4.08 8.33 -4.98
C ALA A 146 3.44 8.73 -3.65
N THR A 147 2.15 8.97 -3.67
CA THR A 147 1.32 9.23 -2.50
C THR A 147 0.03 8.41 -2.60
N ALA A 148 -0.27 7.64 -1.56
CA ALA A 148 -1.57 7.06 -1.35
C ALA A 148 -2.13 7.68 -0.07
N THR A 149 -3.10 8.60 -0.19
CA THR A 149 -3.62 9.32 0.98
C THR A 149 -4.42 8.39 1.86
N GLY A 150 -4.41 8.62 3.17
CA GLY A 150 -5.28 7.87 4.07
C GLY A 150 -6.77 8.16 3.85
N GLY A 151 -7.62 7.30 4.40
CA GLY A 151 -9.07 7.43 4.40
C GLY A 151 -9.57 8.34 5.51
N GLY A 152 -10.67 9.05 5.29
CA GLY A 152 -11.33 9.86 6.32
C GLY A 152 -11.85 9.04 7.51
N GLY A 153 -11.95 9.68 8.68
CA GLY A 153 -12.60 9.09 9.84
C GLY A 153 -14.13 9.07 9.72
N GLY A 154 -14.76 8.12 10.40
CA GLY A 154 -16.22 8.03 10.54
C GLY A 154 -16.76 9.02 11.58
N GLY A 155 -17.95 9.56 11.34
CA GLY A 155 -18.61 10.49 12.24
C GLY A 155 -19.15 9.82 13.51
N GLY A 156 -19.10 10.53 14.64
CA GLY A 156 -19.72 10.08 15.88
C GLY A 156 -21.25 10.00 15.79
N GLY A 157 -21.85 9.03 16.48
CA GLY A 157 -23.31 8.88 16.59
C GLY A 157 -23.91 9.89 17.58
N GLY A 158 -25.10 10.40 17.29
CA GLY A 158 -25.82 11.35 18.15
C GLY A 158 -26.29 10.72 19.46
N GLY A 159 -26.34 11.53 20.53
CA GLY A 159 -26.92 11.12 21.80
C GLY A 159 -28.44 10.94 21.70
N GLY A 160 -28.99 10.00 22.47
CA GLY A 160 -30.44 9.88 22.65
C GLY A 160 -31.00 11.12 23.36
N THR A 161 -32.18 11.57 22.96
CA THR A 161 -32.90 12.69 23.60
C THR A 161 -34.34 12.26 23.91
N THR A 162 -35.35 12.99 23.42
CA THR A 162 -36.74 12.52 23.32
C THR A 162 -36.96 11.58 22.13
N THR A 163 -36.07 11.63 21.14
CA THR A 163 -35.98 10.69 20.01
C THR A 163 -34.66 9.94 20.04
N ALA A 164 -34.59 8.82 19.33
CA ALA A 164 -33.31 8.13 19.12
C ALA A 164 -32.27 9.06 18.47
N GLY A 165 -31.00 8.90 18.85
CA GLY A 165 -29.89 9.63 18.25
C GLY A 165 -29.71 9.28 16.76
N ALA A 166 -29.36 10.27 15.95
CA ALA A 166 -29.00 10.05 14.55
C ALA A 166 -27.69 9.26 14.45
N GLY A 167 -27.58 8.37 13.46
CA GLY A 167 -26.34 7.66 13.19
C GLY A 167 -25.25 8.59 12.61
N GLY A 168 -24.00 8.28 12.89
CA GLY A 168 -22.85 9.00 12.37
C GLY A 168 -22.64 8.77 10.87
N ALA A 169 -22.18 9.79 10.15
CA ALA A 169 -21.85 9.67 8.73
C ALA A 169 -20.64 8.75 8.51
N GLY A 170 -20.64 7.97 7.44
CA GLY A 170 -19.42 7.30 6.97
C GLY A 170 -18.41 8.30 6.41
N GLY A 171 -17.12 8.02 6.52
CA GLY A 171 -16.08 8.92 5.98
C GLY A 171 -15.96 8.90 4.45
N ALA A 172 -15.15 9.82 3.90
CA ALA A 172 -14.75 9.84 2.48
C ALA A 172 -13.40 9.11 2.23
N GLY A 173 -13.35 8.23 1.22
CA GLY A 173 -12.17 7.42 0.89
C GLY A 173 -10.94 8.21 0.48
N GLY A 174 -9.75 7.67 0.77
CA GLY A 174 -8.48 8.24 0.32
C GLY A 174 -8.27 8.07 -1.20
N ASN A 175 -7.26 8.73 -1.78
CA ASN A 175 -6.95 8.66 -3.21
C ASN A 175 -5.45 8.44 -3.48
N GLY A 176 -5.10 8.00 -4.69
CA GLY A 176 -3.71 7.82 -5.15
C GLY A 176 -3.21 8.94 -6.06
N SER A 177 -1.91 9.20 -6.05
CA SER A 177 -1.20 10.02 -7.05
C SER A 177 0.28 9.64 -7.18
N CYS A 178 0.86 9.94 -8.34
CA CYS A 178 2.29 9.79 -8.60
C CYS A 178 2.80 10.86 -9.58
N THR A 179 4.12 11.07 -9.60
CA THR A 179 4.80 11.96 -10.54
C THR A 179 4.93 11.39 -11.96
N THR A 180 4.62 10.09 -12.14
CA THR A 180 4.61 9.39 -13.43
C THR A 180 3.21 8.84 -13.76
N SER A 181 3.07 8.23 -14.95
CA SER A 181 1.86 7.50 -15.33
C SER A 181 1.46 6.48 -14.25
N SER A 182 0.23 6.58 -13.77
CA SER A 182 -0.27 5.84 -12.62
C SER A 182 -1.71 5.37 -12.79
N VAL A 183 -2.03 4.25 -12.14
CA VAL A 183 -3.41 3.80 -11.93
C VAL A 183 -3.79 4.15 -10.50
N ASN A 184 -4.68 5.13 -10.35
CA ASN A 184 -5.16 5.60 -9.05
C ASN A 184 -6.59 5.10 -8.83
N ARG A 185 -6.88 4.61 -7.62
CA ARG A 185 -8.22 4.22 -7.20
C ARG A 185 -8.49 4.80 -5.81
N ALA A 186 -9.71 5.30 -5.62
CA ALA A 186 -10.16 5.70 -4.30
C ALA A 186 -10.35 4.48 -3.40
N GLY A 187 -10.09 4.63 -2.10
CA GLY A 187 -10.54 3.67 -1.10
C GLY A 187 -12.07 3.67 -1.01
N ALA A 188 -12.70 2.54 -0.66
CA ALA A 188 -14.13 2.53 -0.46
C ALA A 188 -14.52 3.46 0.73
N PRO A 189 -15.63 4.21 0.63
CA PRO A 189 -16.14 4.98 1.75
C PRO A 189 -16.62 4.05 2.88
N GLY A 190 -16.55 4.51 4.12
CA GLY A 190 -17.25 3.84 5.23
C GLY A 190 -18.76 4.02 5.09
N THR A 191 -19.55 3.13 5.69
CA THR A 191 -21.01 3.25 5.68
C THR A 191 -21.52 4.06 6.89
N PRO A 192 -22.65 4.78 6.79
CA PRO A 192 -23.25 5.47 7.92
C PRO A 192 -23.72 4.50 9.01
N GLY A 193 -23.67 4.96 10.27
CA GLY A 193 -24.34 4.28 11.37
C GLY A 193 -25.86 4.43 11.28
N GLY A 194 -26.58 3.50 11.92
CA GLY A 194 -28.02 3.56 12.13
C GLY A 194 -28.40 4.00 13.55
N ALA A 195 -29.67 3.82 13.91
CA ALA A 195 -30.12 3.98 15.29
C ALA A 195 -29.73 2.76 16.15
N GLY A 196 -29.43 3.00 17.44
CA GLY A 196 -29.06 1.93 18.38
C GLY A 196 -27.76 1.24 17.98
N THR A 197 -27.81 -0.08 17.79
CA THR A 197 -26.62 -0.94 17.64
C THR A 197 -26.21 -1.21 16.18
N ALA A 198 -26.87 -0.62 15.19
CA ALA A 198 -26.55 -0.80 13.78
C ALA A 198 -25.32 0.04 13.39
N VAL A 199 -24.11 -0.52 13.57
CA VAL A 199 -22.84 0.18 13.32
C VAL A 199 -22.60 0.45 11.83
N GLY A 200 -21.97 1.59 11.53
CA GLY A 200 -21.40 1.84 10.21
C GLY A 200 -20.17 0.98 9.98
N GLN A 201 -20.06 0.35 8.81
CA GLN A 201 -18.96 -0.54 8.45
C GLN A 201 -17.79 0.22 7.86
N GLY A 202 -16.59 -0.26 8.13
CA GLY A 202 -15.35 0.19 7.54
C GLY A 202 -15.32 0.04 6.01
N GLY A 203 -14.66 0.97 5.32
CA GLY A 203 -14.39 0.86 3.90
C GLY A 203 -13.32 -0.19 3.59
N ALA A 204 -13.55 -1.00 2.55
CA ALA A 204 -12.56 -1.96 2.05
C ALA A 204 -11.51 -1.30 1.11
N PRO A 205 -10.22 -1.70 1.17
CA PRO A 205 -9.18 -1.19 0.29
C PRO A 205 -9.33 -1.71 -1.14
N ALA A 206 -8.68 -1.05 -2.10
CA ALA A 206 -8.71 -1.47 -3.50
C ALA A 206 -7.72 -2.62 -3.78
N ASP A 207 -8.21 -3.73 -4.35
CA ASP A 207 -7.40 -4.91 -4.69
C ASP A 207 -6.27 -4.60 -5.68
N GLY A 208 -5.02 -4.79 -5.28
CA GLY A 208 -3.85 -4.73 -6.16
C GLY A 208 -3.50 -6.06 -6.82
N ILE A 209 -2.36 -6.09 -7.53
CA ILE A 209 -1.74 -7.33 -8.03
C ILE A 209 -1.24 -8.21 -6.88
N VAL A 210 -0.80 -7.59 -5.79
CA VAL A 210 -0.36 -8.29 -4.58
C VAL A 210 -1.47 -8.12 -3.54
N GLN A 211 -1.89 -9.25 -2.95
CA GLN A 211 -2.87 -9.26 -1.87
C GLN A 211 -2.33 -8.48 -0.67
N LEU A 212 -3.17 -7.65 -0.07
CA LEU A 212 -2.82 -6.94 1.16
C LEU A 212 -2.77 -7.91 2.35
N PRO A 213 -1.94 -7.62 3.38
CA PRO A 213 -2.12 -8.21 4.70
C PRO A 213 -3.55 -7.93 5.23
N PRO A 214 -4.19 -8.86 5.94
CA PRO A 214 -5.50 -8.61 6.56
C PRO A 214 -5.47 -7.38 7.47
N GLY A 215 -6.46 -6.50 7.36
CA GLY A 215 -6.52 -5.26 8.14
C GLY A 215 -5.66 -4.13 7.62
N ALA A 216 -4.87 -4.30 6.55
CA ALA A 216 -4.08 -3.19 5.98
C ALA A 216 -4.96 -2.28 5.11
N ALA A 217 -4.81 -0.96 5.27
CA ALA A 217 -5.57 0.09 4.59
C ALA A 217 -7.11 0.03 4.74
N GLU A 218 -7.65 -0.87 5.56
CA GLU A 218 -9.08 -1.01 5.87
C GLU A 218 -9.57 0.11 6.80
N GLY A 219 -10.77 0.64 6.56
CA GLY A 219 -11.41 1.57 7.48
C GLY A 219 -11.92 0.88 8.75
N GLY A 220 -11.91 1.57 9.89
CA GLY A 220 -12.44 1.05 11.15
C GLY A 220 -13.97 1.09 11.22
N ASP A 221 -14.60 0.05 11.74
CA ASP A 221 -16.04 0.03 12.04
C ASP A 221 -16.44 1.08 13.10
N GLY A 222 -17.66 1.60 13.00
CA GLY A 222 -18.25 2.49 13.98
C GLY A 222 -18.66 1.80 15.29
N GLY A 223 -18.81 2.57 16.35
CA GLY A 223 -19.26 2.11 17.66
C GLY A 223 -20.78 2.01 17.78
N ALA A 224 -21.27 0.98 18.47
CA ALA A 224 -22.71 0.84 18.75
C ALA A 224 -23.22 1.97 19.67
N GLY A 225 -24.40 2.50 19.38
CA GLY A 225 -25.08 3.44 20.27
C GLY A 225 -25.67 2.75 21.50
N GLY A 226 -25.86 3.52 22.59
CA GLY A 226 -26.45 3.02 23.83
C GLY A 226 -27.85 2.44 23.60
N SER A 227 -28.07 1.21 24.10
CA SER A 227 -29.25 0.39 23.77
C SER A 227 -30.27 0.24 24.91
N ALA A 228 -29.99 0.77 26.11
CA ALA A 228 -30.89 0.76 27.26
C ALA A 228 -30.78 2.08 28.06
N PRO A 229 -31.76 2.42 28.93
CA PRO A 229 -31.80 3.71 29.61
C PRO A 229 -30.49 4.06 30.34
N GLY A 230 -29.92 5.21 29.99
CA GLY A 230 -28.67 5.71 30.58
C GLY A 230 -27.38 4.94 30.20
N GLN A 231 -27.43 4.02 29.23
CA GLN A 231 -26.22 3.35 28.73
C GLN A 231 -25.35 4.32 27.91
N ALA A 232 -24.03 4.22 28.09
CA ALA A 232 -23.07 4.84 27.19
C ALA A 232 -23.07 4.14 25.81
N GLY A 233 -22.58 4.83 24.78
CA GLY A 233 -22.23 4.23 23.50
C GLY A 233 -20.84 3.59 23.55
N SER A 234 -20.59 2.64 22.65
CA SER A 234 -19.28 2.02 22.46
C SER A 234 -18.33 2.90 21.63
N PRO A 235 -17.00 2.81 21.81
CA PRO A 235 -16.05 3.36 20.86
C PRO A 235 -16.16 2.65 19.50
N GLY A 236 -15.68 3.31 18.44
CA GLY A 236 -15.42 2.67 17.15
C GLY A 236 -14.12 1.85 17.16
N GLN A 237 -13.69 1.41 15.98
CA GLN A 237 -12.42 0.72 15.74
C GLN A 237 -11.41 1.63 15.05
N THR A 238 -10.12 1.34 15.24
CA THR A 238 -9.03 1.99 14.50
C THR A 238 -9.04 1.55 13.04
N GLY A 239 -8.60 2.42 12.14
CA GLY A 239 -8.27 2.02 10.77
C GLY A 239 -6.97 1.21 10.70
N GLY A 240 -6.75 0.58 9.56
CA GLY A 240 -5.53 -0.17 9.24
C GLY A 240 -4.39 0.73 8.77
N SER A 241 -3.14 0.42 9.15
CA SER A 241 -1.95 1.07 8.58
C SER A 241 -1.86 0.86 7.07
N GLY A 242 -1.14 1.75 6.39
CA GLY A 242 -0.86 1.65 4.96
C GLY A 242 0.07 0.49 4.60
N TYR A 243 0.37 0.37 3.31
CA TYR A 243 1.18 -0.72 2.79
C TYR A 243 1.87 -0.33 1.48
N VAL A 244 3.10 -0.81 1.26
CA VAL A 244 3.82 -0.62 -0.02
C VAL A 244 4.45 -1.93 -0.49
N VAL A 245 4.36 -2.19 -1.79
CA VAL A 245 5.13 -3.22 -2.49
C VAL A 245 5.91 -2.59 -3.64
N ILE A 246 7.22 -2.81 -3.65
CA ILE A 246 8.13 -2.38 -4.72
C ILE A 246 8.71 -3.62 -5.39
N TRP A 247 8.66 -3.69 -6.72
CA TRP A 247 9.32 -4.72 -7.50
C TRP A 247 10.05 -4.16 -8.71
N TRP A 248 11.04 -4.91 -9.18
CA TRP A 248 12.00 -4.51 -10.21
C TRP A 248 12.49 -5.74 -10.98
#